data_AF-A0A6A4GW23-F1
#
_entry.id   AF-A0A6A4GW23-F1
#
_cell.length_a   1.000
_cell.length_b   1.000
_cell.length_c   1.000
_cell.angle_alpha   90.00
_cell.angle_beta   90.00
_cell.angle_gamma   90.00
#
_symmetry.space_group_name_H-M   'P 1'
#
loop_
_entity.id
_entity.type
_entity.pdbx_description
1 polymer ?
#
loop_
_entity_poly.entity_id
_entity_poly.type
_entity_poly.pdbx_seq_one_letter_code
_entity_poly.pdbx_strand_id
1 'polypeptide(L)'
;MTIPTTMQMDRTCSTFPENNGTFDWDFIPGGDWSYWGWQSPTQLELPNWEFLSASDCLQAYAVDFLSDHRNVMVVGNYTTNDEFLIFGGGLSTDFFVDADPPFQWICSGLKDWDNINFDCSSHWREIDPSNWQLEDTDISAGLSFQVKYCLSSTVVPRCQLQFNLPLLVLVIIFNIGKVICMVIAATKMNDHPLVTIGDAIESFLKIPSEYTQQMCLISQNHFRYDSYEGYHNKPYSIRIRKTQIPSMPQPIKYQPMKIRWLSLVSRRHWIMTVFLFSGAILIILSLLGFAIHQLSAVHGISGFLFLWQLGIGKASTENIIQGWGLPTQGYDALIASVLIANSPQLILSMIYLVFNGLCTKMMAGFEWSSYAYSHKPLRVSEPHGDQKSTYFLQIPYRFGLPLMAYSALLHWLVSQSIFLVAVTFWDGDVIDTALSIISCGFSPIAMMLTSIVAGSLILSALALGYFKHINYDMPLMGSNSVAIAAACHPPRDDSDPLKPVRWGVVTENREQTVGHISFSSGKVTVPVPGNYYS
;
A
#
# COMPACT_ATOMS: atom_id res chain seq x y z
N MET A 1 41.56 -11.63 17.75
CA MET A 1 42.98 -11.42 17.38
C MET A 1 42.94 -10.41 16.26
N THR A 2 43.26 -9.16 16.55
CA THR A 2 43.26 -8.06 15.58
C THR A 2 44.39 -8.33 14.60
N ILE A 3 44.02 -8.57 13.34
CA ILE A 3 44.97 -8.73 12.23
C ILE A 3 45.46 -7.32 11.89
N PRO A 4 46.78 -7.10 11.73
CA PRO A 4 47.29 -5.78 11.34
C PRO A 4 46.69 -5.36 9.99
N THR A 5 46.37 -4.08 9.84
CA THR A 5 45.66 -3.50 8.69
C THR A 5 46.41 -3.66 7.37
N THR A 6 47.74 -3.77 7.42
CA THR A 6 48.62 -3.96 6.26
C THR A 6 49.83 -4.83 6.64
N MET A 7 50.16 -5.81 5.81
CA MET A 7 51.36 -6.64 5.98
C MET A 7 52.05 -6.83 4.61
N GLN A 8 53.28 -6.32 4.49
CA GLN A 8 54.12 -6.41 3.30
C GLN A 8 55.03 -7.64 3.40
N MET A 9 55.00 -8.53 2.40
CA MET A 9 55.84 -9.73 2.35
C MET A 9 56.93 -9.58 1.27
N ASP A 10 58.19 -9.76 1.67
CA ASP A 10 59.34 -9.63 0.77
C ASP A 10 59.88 -11.00 0.30
N ARG A 11 60.16 -11.07 -1.01
CA ARG A 11 60.86 -12.06 -1.87
C ARG A 11 60.79 -13.59 -1.72
N THR A 12 60.18 -14.24 -0.73
CA THR A 12 60.31 -15.73 -0.62
C THR A 12 59.09 -16.57 -0.26
N CYS A 13 57.85 -16.12 -0.50
CA CYS A 13 56.69 -17.03 -0.58
C CYS A 13 56.24 -17.17 -2.03
N SER A 14 56.83 -18.12 -2.76
CA SER A 14 56.61 -18.28 -4.20
C SER A 14 55.33 -19.04 -4.58
N THR A 15 54.54 -19.53 -3.62
CA THR A 15 53.26 -20.20 -3.91
C THR A 15 52.31 -20.12 -2.70
N PHE A 16 51.20 -19.39 -2.84
CA PHE A 16 50.02 -19.61 -2.00
C PHE A 16 49.32 -20.89 -2.49
N PRO A 17 49.07 -21.88 -1.63
CA PRO A 17 48.38 -23.10 -2.06
C PRO A 17 46.94 -22.76 -2.46
N GLU A 18 46.53 -23.19 -3.65
CA GLU A 18 45.14 -23.15 -4.14
C GLU A 18 44.16 -24.03 -3.32
N ASN A 19 44.62 -24.61 -2.19
CA ASN A 19 43.88 -25.61 -1.42
C ASN A 19 43.62 -25.16 0.03
N ASN A 20 42.33 -25.14 0.39
CA ASN A 20 41.72 -25.22 1.72
C ASN A 20 42.63 -24.99 2.96
N GLY A 21 42.93 -23.72 3.24
CA GLY A 21 42.93 -23.23 4.63
C GLY A 21 44.23 -23.35 5.44
N THR A 22 45.37 -23.68 4.84
CA THR A 22 46.69 -23.64 5.52
C THR A 22 47.63 -22.65 4.87
N PHE A 23 48.02 -21.61 5.60
CA PHE A 23 49.04 -20.64 5.21
C PHE A 23 50.34 -20.88 6.00
N ASP A 24 51.42 -21.20 5.31
CA ASP A 24 52.77 -21.23 5.88
C ASP A 24 53.40 -19.83 5.72
N TRP A 25 53.67 -19.18 6.85
CA TRP A 25 54.39 -17.90 6.89
C TRP A 25 55.87 -18.16 7.15
N ASP A 26 56.73 -17.99 6.13
CA ASP A 26 58.18 -18.00 6.31
C ASP A 26 58.72 -16.57 6.39
N PHE A 27 59.34 -16.23 7.53
CA PHE A 27 59.98 -14.92 7.75
C PHE A 27 61.48 -15.01 7.44
N ILE A 28 62.00 -14.17 6.55
CA ILE A 28 63.44 -13.94 6.39
C ILE A 28 63.77 -12.56 6.96
N PRO A 29 64.67 -12.45 7.95
CA PRO A 29 64.99 -11.17 8.57
C PRO A 29 65.83 -10.31 7.61
N GLY A 30 65.26 -9.17 7.17
CA GLY A 30 65.98 -8.16 6.40
C GLY A 30 65.38 -6.77 6.55
N GLY A 31 66.09 -5.89 7.27
CA GLY A 31 66.04 -4.43 7.08
C GLY A 31 65.08 -3.61 7.95
N ASP A 32 65.61 -3.08 9.05
CA ASP A 32 65.28 -1.81 9.76
C ASP A 32 64.01 -1.02 9.38
N TRP A 33 62.82 -1.60 9.50
CA TRP A 33 61.58 -0.83 9.69
C TRP A 33 60.67 -1.54 10.69
N SER A 34 60.34 -0.84 11.77
CA SER A 34 59.53 -1.31 12.89
C SER A 34 58.05 -1.42 12.49
N TYR A 35 57.66 -2.55 11.88
CA TYR A 35 56.27 -2.98 11.75
C TYR A 35 56.06 -4.25 12.58
N TRP A 36 54.91 -4.35 13.23
CA TRP A 36 54.55 -5.39 14.20
C TRP A 36 54.47 -6.79 13.54
N GLY A 37 55.62 -7.44 13.39
CA GLY A 37 55.73 -8.82 12.95
C GLY A 37 55.56 -9.80 14.11
N TRP A 38 54.74 -10.84 13.92
CA TRP A 38 54.64 -11.96 14.84
C TRP A 38 55.97 -12.72 14.92
N GLN A 39 56.46 -13.02 16.13
CA GLN A 39 57.81 -13.54 16.40
C GLN A 39 57.98 -15.08 16.20
N SER A 40 57.13 -15.76 15.43
CA SER A 40 57.28 -17.20 15.14
C SER A 40 56.53 -17.61 13.88
N PRO A 41 56.99 -18.62 13.10
CA PRO A 41 56.22 -19.21 12.01
C PRO A 41 54.98 -19.87 12.61
N THR A 42 53.87 -19.14 12.57
CA THR A 42 52.56 -19.63 13.00
C THR A 42 51.82 -20.10 11.77
N GLN A 43 51.65 -21.42 11.65
CA GLN A 43 50.62 -21.98 10.77
C GLN A 43 49.27 -21.43 11.25
N LEU A 44 48.70 -20.53 10.46
CA LEU A 44 47.38 -20.00 10.72
C LEU A 44 46.40 -20.87 9.93
N GLU A 45 45.82 -21.85 10.60
CA GLU A 45 44.63 -22.51 10.06
C GLU A 45 43.50 -21.48 10.01
N LEU A 46 43.01 -21.21 8.81
CA LEU A 46 41.88 -20.32 8.56
C LEU A 46 40.65 -21.17 8.22
N PRO A 47 40.01 -21.81 9.21
CA PRO A 47 38.81 -22.61 8.96
C PRO A 47 37.68 -21.72 8.45
N ASN A 48 36.97 -22.22 7.43
CA ASN A 48 35.85 -21.55 6.74
C ASN A 48 36.24 -20.35 5.86
N TRP A 49 37.48 -20.31 5.36
CA TRP A 49 37.89 -19.36 4.33
C TRP A 49 37.88 -20.04 2.96
N GLU A 50 37.36 -19.33 1.96
CA GLU A 50 37.33 -19.76 0.57
C GLU A 50 38.13 -18.83 -0.32
N PHE A 51 38.62 -19.38 -1.42
CA PHE A 51 39.26 -18.61 -2.47
C PHE A 51 38.20 -18.05 -3.42
N LEU A 52 38.23 -16.73 -3.64
CA LEU A 52 37.39 -16.04 -4.61
C LEU A 52 38.28 -15.41 -5.69
N SER A 53 37.90 -15.59 -6.96
CA SER A 53 38.50 -14.82 -8.05
C SER A 53 38.19 -13.32 -7.86
N ALA A 54 38.94 -12.44 -8.51
CA ALA A 54 38.66 -10.99 -8.46
C ALA A 54 37.20 -10.65 -8.81
N SER A 55 36.62 -11.31 -9.82
CA SER A 55 35.22 -11.09 -10.20
C SER A 55 34.23 -11.59 -9.15
N ASP A 56 34.48 -12.76 -8.56
CA ASP A 56 33.59 -13.33 -7.55
C ASP A 56 33.69 -12.53 -6.25
N CYS A 57 34.88 -12.02 -5.92
CA CYS A 57 35.12 -11.14 -4.78
C CYS A 57 34.34 -9.83 -4.91
N LEU A 58 34.39 -9.18 -6.08
CA LEU A 58 33.60 -7.97 -6.35
C LEU A 58 32.10 -8.25 -6.16
N GLN A 59 31.59 -9.37 -6.68
CA GLN A 59 30.18 -9.72 -6.56
C GLN A 59 29.76 -10.08 -5.13
N ALA A 60 30.62 -10.74 -4.38
CA ALA A 60 30.34 -11.16 -3.01
C ALA A 60 30.32 -9.97 -2.04
N TYR A 61 31.20 -8.98 -2.24
CA TYR A 61 31.38 -7.88 -1.30
C TYR A 61 30.75 -6.55 -1.74
N ALA A 62 30.39 -6.35 -3.03
CA ALA A 62 29.69 -5.15 -3.50
C ALA A 62 28.17 -5.21 -3.21
N VAL A 63 27.82 -5.40 -1.93
CA VAL A 63 26.44 -5.51 -1.44
C VAL A 63 26.23 -4.64 -0.20
N ASP A 64 25.02 -4.07 -0.07
CA ASP A 64 24.66 -3.21 1.07
C ASP A 64 24.63 -3.97 2.42
N PHE A 65 24.25 -5.25 2.38
CA PHE A 65 24.11 -6.10 3.57
C PHE A 65 24.77 -7.45 3.32
N LEU A 66 26.01 -7.60 3.78
CA LEU A 66 26.75 -8.85 3.71
C LEU A 66 26.21 -9.84 4.75
N SER A 67 25.83 -11.05 4.33
CA SER A 67 25.14 -12.02 5.21
C SER A 67 25.74 -13.42 5.22
N ASP A 68 26.42 -13.79 4.15
CA ASP A 68 27.09 -15.07 3.87
C ASP A 68 28.62 -15.00 4.02
N HIS A 69 29.16 -13.79 4.15
CA HIS A 69 30.58 -13.54 4.38
C HIS A 69 30.78 -12.54 5.52
N ARG A 70 32.02 -12.44 6.03
CA ARG A 70 32.40 -11.45 7.04
C ARG A 70 33.64 -10.64 6.68
N ASN A 71 34.81 -11.28 6.80
CA ASN A 71 36.13 -10.67 6.67
C ASN A 71 36.69 -11.07 5.32
N VAL A 72 37.32 -10.13 4.63
CA VAL A 72 38.01 -10.36 3.37
C VAL A 72 39.48 -10.00 3.54
N MET A 73 40.34 -10.83 2.97
CA MET A 73 41.73 -10.48 2.69
C MET A 73 41.88 -10.35 1.19
N VAL A 74 42.31 -9.17 0.75
CA VAL A 74 42.56 -8.93 -0.68
C VAL A 74 44.04 -9.17 -0.94
N VAL A 75 44.35 -9.99 -1.94
CA VAL A 75 45.71 -10.33 -2.34
C VAL A 75 45.99 -9.81 -3.74
N GLY A 76 47.07 -9.02 -3.86
CA GLY A 76 47.45 -8.42 -5.13
C GLY A 76 48.94 -8.17 -5.27
N ASN A 77 49.34 -7.82 -6.49
CA ASN A 77 50.73 -7.46 -6.83
C ASN A 77 50.87 -5.94 -6.90
N TYR A 78 52.01 -5.41 -6.45
CA TYR A 78 52.36 -4.02 -6.77
C TYR A 78 52.58 -3.82 -8.26
N THR A 79 52.29 -2.61 -8.73
CA THR A 79 52.59 -2.18 -10.10
C THR A 79 54.10 -2.02 -10.36
N THR A 80 54.93 -1.98 -9.31
CA THR A 80 56.36 -1.68 -9.40
C THR A 80 57.30 -2.83 -9.03
N ASN A 81 56.84 -3.93 -8.40
CA ASN A 81 57.59 -5.17 -8.14
C ASN A 81 56.62 -6.35 -7.88
N ASP A 82 57.04 -7.59 -8.18
CA ASP A 82 56.29 -8.84 -7.92
C ASP A 82 56.15 -9.20 -6.42
N GLU A 83 55.97 -8.21 -5.55
CA GLU A 83 55.67 -8.35 -4.13
C GLU A 83 54.16 -8.45 -3.91
N PHE A 84 53.75 -9.30 -2.97
CA PHE A 84 52.34 -9.51 -2.60
C PHE A 84 52.00 -8.75 -1.33
N LEU A 85 50.83 -8.10 -1.32
CA LEU A 85 50.23 -7.48 -0.14
C LEU A 85 48.98 -8.23 0.30
N ILE A 86 48.76 -8.29 1.62
CA ILE A 86 47.49 -8.68 2.22
C ILE A 86 46.88 -7.44 2.87
N PHE A 87 45.77 -6.99 2.31
CA PHE A 87 44.95 -5.92 2.89
C PHE A 87 43.79 -6.54 3.66
N GLY A 88 43.69 -6.19 4.95
CA GLY A 88 42.61 -6.62 5.84
C GLY A 88 41.56 -5.54 6.00
N GLY A 89 40.52 -5.55 5.17
CA GLY A 89 39.37 -4.67 5.33
C GLY A 89 38.41 -5.23 6.39
N GLY A 90 38.50 -4.71 7.61
CA GLY A 90 37.41 -4.83 8.59
C GLY A 90 36.39 -3.72 8.34
N LEU A 91 35.12 -3.95 8.70
CA LEU A 91 34.13 -2.87 8.75
C LEU A 91 34.67 -1.79 9.74
N SER A 92 35.23 -0.69 9.24
CA SER A 92 35.64 0.49 10.01
C SER A 92 34.45 1.15 10.72
N THR A 93 34.52 1.34 12.03
CA THR A 93 33.42 1.79 12.92
C THR A 93 32.83 3.18 12.64
N ASP A 94 33.30 3.91 11.62
CA ASP A 94 32.87 5.27 11.28
C ASP A 94 31.73 5.34 10.22
N PHE A 95 31.19 4.18 9.79
CA PHE A 95 30.16 4.04 8.73
C PHE A 95 28.85 4.82 8.87
N PHE A 96 28.59 5.47 10.00
CA PHE A 96 27.36 6.25 10.21
C PHE A 96 27.62 7.76 10.35
N VAL A 97 28.86 8.20 10.19
CA VAL A 97 29.20 9.63 10.13
C VAL A 97 29.16 10.14 8.69
N ASP A 98 29.58 9.29 7.73
CA ASP A 98 29.50 9.56 6.29
C ASP A 98 28.55 8.57 5.60
N ALA A 99 27.76 9.05 4.65
CA ALA A 99 26.66 8.32 4.00
C ALA A 99 27.12 7.29 2.95
N ASP A 100 28.30 6.71 3.13
CA ASP A 100 28.96 5.90 2.11
C ASP A 100 28.56 4.42 2.18
N PRO A 101 28.49 3.72 1.03
CA PRO A 101 28.17 2.30 1.00
C PRO A 101 29.24 1.46 1.71
N PRO A 102 28.89 0.35 2.39
CA PRO A 102 29.84 -0.42 3.20
C PRO A 102 30.96 -1.09 2.39
N PHE A 103 30.80 -1.13 1.07
CA PHE A 103 31.74 -1.68 0.12
C PHE A 103 32.56 -0.61 -0.62
N GLN A 104 32.55 0.64 -0.15
CA GLN A 104 33.28 1.75 -0.77
C GLN A 104 34.75 1.40 -1.04
N TRP A 105 35.39 0.65 -0.14
CA TRP A 105 36.78 0.21 -0.25
C TRP A 105 37.10 -0.46 -1.60
N ILE A 106 36.13 -1.10 -2.26
CA ILE A 106 36.29 -1.75 -3.56
C ILE A 106 36.68 -0.74 -4.65
N CYS A 107 36.22 0.51 -4.52
CA CYS A 107 36.39 1.56 -5.51
C CYS A 107 37.62 2.45 -5.24
N SER A 108 38.46 2.17 -4.24
CA SER A 108 39.54 3.07 -3.83
C SER A 108 40.57 3.38 -4.92
N GLY A 109 40.81 2.46 -5.86
CA GLY A 109 41.74 2.68 -6.98
C GLY A 109 41.13 3.36 -8.21
N LEU A 110 39.89 3.85 -8.16
CA LEU A 110 39.27 4.58 -9.28
C LEU A 110 39.74 6.04 -9.31
N LYS A 111 40.03 6.57 -10.49
CA LYS A 111 40.63 7.91 -10.68
C LYS A 111 39.80 9.07 -10.12
N ASP A 112 38.50 8.88 -10.00
CA ASP A 112 37.57 9.89 -9.50
C ASP A 112 37.24 9.70 -8.01
N TRP A 113 37.91 8.76 -7.31
CA TRP A 113 37.68 8.41 -5.90
C TRP A 113 37.74 9.62 -4.96
N ASP A 114 38.70 10.53 -5.15
CA ASP A 114 38.88 11.73 -4.32
C ASP A 114 37.79 12.81 -4.57
N ASN A 115 36.85 12.57 -5.48
CA ASN A 115 35.77 13.50 -5.76
C ASN A 115 34.66 13.36 -4.72
N ILE A 116 34.24 14.48 -4.13
CA ILE A 116 33.17 14.54 -3.10
C ILE A 116 31.84 13.95 -3.61
N ASN A 117 31.63 13.86 -4.92
CA ASN A 117 30.43 13.27 -5.54
C ASN A 117 30.66 11.85 -6.08
N PHE A 118 31.75 11.18 -5.69
CA PHE A 118 32.04 9.84 -6.17
C PHE A 118 31.21 8.79 -5.42
N ASP A 119 30.34 8.10 -6.15
CA ASP A 119 29.49 7.03 -5.61
C ASP A 119 29.97 5.66 -6.13
N CYS A 120 30.42 4.82 -5.20
CA CYS A 120 30.87 3.47 -5.53
C CYS A 120 29.70 2.56 -5.97
N SER A 121 28.46 2.79 -5.51
CA SER A 121 27.29 1.99 -5.87
C SER A 121 26.98 2.01 -7.37
N SER A 122 27.24 3.14 -8.03
CA SER A 122 27.04 3.31 -9.47
C SER A 122 28.23 2.84 -10.31
N HIS A 123 29.47 2.95 -9.80
CA HIS A 123 30.69 2.71 -10.58
C HIS A 123 31.33 1.34 -10.36
N TRP A 124 31.00 0.60 -9.30
CA TRP A 124 31.66 -0.68 -9.02
C TRP A 124 31.50 -1.71 -10.15
N ARG A 125 30.40 -1.64 -10.90
CA ARG A 125 30.15 -2.53 -12.06
C ARG A 125 31.00 -2.20 -13.29
N GLU A 126 31.60 -1.03 -13.31
CA GLU A 126 32.50 -0.59 -14.38
C GLU A 126 33.95 -1.05 -14.12
N ILE A 127 34.22 -1.57 -12.92
CA ILE A 127 35.53 -2.14 -12.58
C ILE A 127 35.73 -3.42 -13.41
N ASP A 128 36.74 -3.43 -14.26
CA ASP A 128 37.23 -4.63 -14.92
C ASP A 128 37.92 -5.51 -13.87
N PRO A 129 37.41 -6.71 -13.56
CA PRO A 129 38.02 -7.61 -12.56
C PRO A 129 39.48 -7.94 -12.88
N SER A 130 39.86 -7.91 -14.16
CA SER A 130 41.22 -8.20 -14.62
C SER A 130 42.21 -7.08 -14.28
N ASN A 131 41.72 -5.84 -14.14
CA ASN A 131 42.50 -4.64 -13.90
C ASN A 131 42.06 -3.92 -12.62
N TRP A 132 41.44 -4.63 -11.68
CA TRP A 132 40.97 -4.06 -10.42
C TRP A 132 42.17 -3.60 -9.58
N GLN A 133 42.21 -2.30 -9.31
CA GLN A 133 43.24 -1.64 -8.51
C GLN A 133 42.63 -1.16 -7.20
N LEU A 134 43.37 -1.32 -6.11
CA LEU A 134 43.08 -0.71 -4.82
C LEU A 134 44.22 0.22 -4.43
N GLU A 135 43.87 1.36 -3.86
CA GLU A 135 44.81 2.30 -3.27
C GLU A 135 44.78 2.18 -1.75
N ASP A 136 45.96 2.09 -1.14
CA ASP A 136 46.14 2.09 0.31
C ASP A 136 46.38 3.51 0.81
N THR A 137 45.45 4.03 1.61
CA THR A 137 45.49 5.38 2.15
C THR A 137 46.29 5.52 3.45
N ASP A 138 46.66 4.41 4.10
CA ASP A 138 47.34 4.42 5.41
C ASP A 138 48.88 4.42 5.29
N ILE A 139 49.43 4.10 4.11
CA ILE A 139 50.87 4.14 3.84
C ILE A 139 51.19 5.47 3.15
N SER A 140 52.21 6.17 3.64
CA SER A 140 52.65 7.52 3.22
C SER A 140 53.21 7.62 1.78
N ALA A 141 52.91 6.66 0.93
CA ALA A 141 53.03 6.72 -0.51
C ALA A 141 51.78 6.02 -1.08
N GLY A 142 50.87 6.78 -1.72
CA GLY A 142 49.66 6.26 -2.38
C GLY A 142 50.00 5.13 -3.35
N LEU A 143 50.03 3.92 -2.80
CA LEU A 143 50.55 2.72 -3.43
C LEU A 143 49.34 1.97 -3.94
N SER A 144 49.21 1.90 -5.27
CA SER A 144 48.17 1.09 -5.91
C SER A 144 48.68 -0.32 -6.18
N PHE A 145 47.86 -1.31 -5.86
CA PHE A 145 48.13 -2.71 -6.17
C PHE A 145 46.99 -3.32 -6.99
N GLN A 146 47.35 -4.23 -7.89
CA GLN A 146 46.39 -4.95 -8.72
C GLN A 146 45.92 -6.19 -7.98
N VAL A 147 44.61 -6.29 -7.77
CA VAL A 147 43.99 -7.44 -7.10
C VAL A 147 44.04 -8.66 -8.01
N LYS A 148 44.55 -9.77 -7.49
CA LYS A 148 44.52 -11.07 -8.17
C LYS A 148 43.36 -11.94 -7.70
N TYR A 149 43.19 -12.03 -6.38
CA TYR A 149 42.16 -12.84 -5.75
C TYR A 149 41.87 -12.34 -4.34
N CYS A 150 40.77 -12.84 -3.77
CA CYS A 150 40.40 -12.59 -2.38
C CYS A 150 40.30 -13.89 -1.62
N LEU A 151 40.62 -13.85 -0.34
CA LEU A 151 40.31 -14.88 0.62
C LEU A 151 39.13 -14.38 1.44
N SER A 152 38.00 -15.07 1.33
CA SER A 152 36.74 -14.68 1.95
C SER A 152 36.40 -15.62 3.09
N SER A 153 36.12 -15.07 4.27
CA SER A 153 35.60 -15.86 5.38
C SER A 153 34.09 -16.03 5.24
N THR A 154 33.67 -17.26 4.98
CA THR A 154 32.26 -17.65 4.86
C THR A 154 31.60 -17.79 6.23
N VAL A 155 30.33 -17.41 6.30
CA VAL A 155 29.48 -17.49 7.49
C VAL A 155 28.12 -18.02 7.07
N VAL A 156 27.53 -18.90 7.89
CA VAL A 156 26.16 -19.35 7.65
C VAL A 156 25.20 -18.18 7.96
N PRO A 157 24.35 -17.76 7.00
CA PRO A 157 23.41 -16.67 7.23
C PRO A 157 22.53 -16.94 8.45
N ARG A 158 22.50 -15.99 9.38
CA ARG A 158 21.68 -16.09 10.61
C ARG A 158 20.30 -15.51 10.34
N CYS A 159 19.34 -16.36 10.02
CA CYS A 159 17.93 -15.95 9.98
C CYS A 159 17.36 -15.93 11.40
N GLN A 160 17.02 -14.74 11.90
CA GLN A 160 16.31 -14.59 13.17
C GLN A 160 14.87 -14.12 12.96
N LEU A 161 13.94 -14.80 13.63
CA LEU A 161 12.56 -14.35 13.71
C LEU A 161 12.44 -13.37 14.89
N GLN A 162 12.37 -12.07 14.58
CA GLN A 162 12.06 -11.08 15.60
C GLN A 162 10.57 -11.03 15.84
N PHE A 163 10.17 -11.31 17.08
CA PHE A 163 8.77 -11.38 17.46
C PHE A 163 8.50 -10.54 18.70
N ASN A 164 7.46 -9.73 18.60
CA ASN A 164 6.98 -8.89 19.69
C ASN A 164 5.79 -9.59 20.38
N LEU A 165 6.08 -10.32 21.46
CA LEU A 165 5.07 -11.09 22.21
C LEU A 165 3.92 -10.21 22.75
N PRO A 166 4.16 -9.04 23.36
CA PRO A 166 3.06 -8.19 23.80
C PRO A 166 2.15 -7.72 22.65
N LEU A 167 2.70 -7.36 21.48
CA LEU A 167 1.89 -7.00 20.31
C LEU A 167 1.05 -8.18 19.83
N LEU A 168 1.61 -9.40 19.78
CA LEU A 168 0.81 -10.57 19.40
C LEU A 168 -0.32 -10.83 20.39
N VAL A 169 -0.03 -10.81 21.70
CA VAL A 169 -1.04 -11.00 22.74
C VAL A 169 -2.14 -9.96 22.59
N LEU A 170 -1.79 -8.70 22.36
CA LEU A 170 -2.74 -7.62 22.11
C LEU A 170 -3.62 -7.91 20.88
N VAL A 171 -3.02 -8.29 19.75
CA VAL A 171 -3.75 -8.63 18.52
C VAL A 171 -4.66 -9.84 18.72
N ILE A 172 -4.23 -10.85 19.48
CA ILE A 172 -5.06 -12.01 19.83
C ILE A 172 -6.28 -11.56 20.65
N ILE A 173 -6.10 -10.72 21.67
CA ILE A 173 -7.20 -10.19 22.49
C ILE A 173 -8.22 -9.44 21.62
N PHE A 174 -7.76 -8.57 20.72
CA PHE A 174 -8.65 -7.85 19.79
C PHE A 174 -9.41 -8.79 18.85
N ASN A 175 -8.75 -9.84 18.33
CA ASN A 175 -9.42 -10.83 17.48
C ASN A 175 -10.45 -11.66 18.26
N ILE A 176 -10.15 -12.05 19.50
CA ILE A 176 -11.12 -12.71 20.39
C ILE A 176 -12.33 -11.80 20.61
N GLY A 177 -12.10 -10.52 20.94
CA GLY A 177 -13.18 -9.53 21.07
C GLY A 177 -14.03 -9.41 19.81
N LYS A 178 -13.40 -9.39 18.63
CA LYS A 178 -14.09 -9.36 17.33
C LYS A 178 -14.95 -10.61 17.13
N VAL A 179 -14.45 -11.79 17.44
CA VAL A 179 -15.21 -13.06 17.36
C VAL A 179 -16.40 -13.03 18.32
N ILE A 180 -16.21 -12.58 19.56
CA ILE A 180 -17.30 -12.44 20.54
C ILE A 180 -18.38 -11.49 19.99
N CYS A 181 -17.99 -10.33 19.47
CA CYS A 181 -18.92 -9.39 18.84
C CYS A 181 -19.67 -10.01 17.65
N MET A 182 -18.99 -10.79 16.80
CA MET A 182 -19.61 -11.50 15.68
C MET A 182 -20.62 -12.54 16.15
N VAL A 183 -20.30 -13.31 17.20
CA VAL A 183 -21.22 -14.31 17.79
C VAL A 183 -22.43 -13.62 18.42
N ILE A 184 -22.24 -12.52 19.15
CA ILE A 184 -23.34 -11.74 19.71
C ILE A 184 -24.23 -11.19 18.60
N ALA A 185 -23.65 -10.64 17.53
CA ALA A 185 -24.40 -10.14 16.38
C ALA A 185 -25.20 -11.27 15.71
N ALA A 186 -24.56 -12.42 15.44
CA ALA A 186 -25.19 -13.57 14.81
C ALA A 186 -26.33 -14.18 15.65
N THR A 187 -26.23 -14.13 16.97
CA THR A 187 -27.23 -14.74 17.88
C THR A 187 -28.36 -13.78 18.27
N LYS A 188 -28.13 -12.46 18.24
CA LYS A 188 -29.13 -11.44 18.60
C LYS A 188 -29.87 -10.84 17.40
N MET A 189 -29.33 -10.91 16.19
CA MET A 189 -30.00 -10.40 14.99
C MET A 189 -31.02 -11.43 14.48
N ASN A 190 -32.24 -11.39 15.01
CA ASN A 190 -33.37 -12.21 14.54
C ASN A 190 -34.27 -11.49 13.51
N ASP A 191 -34.05 -10.20 13.28
CA ASP A 191 -34.83 -9.42 12.32
C ASP A 191 -34.31 -9.66 10.89
N HIS A 192 -35.20 -9.66 9.89
CA HIS A 192 -34.81 -9.66 8.49
C HIS A 192 -34.26 -8.27 8.10
N PRO A 193 -32.94 -8.10 7.94
CA PRO A 193 -32.38 -6.78 7.66
C PRO A 193 -32.67 -6.39 6.21
N LEU A 194 -33.09 -5.14 6.00
CA LEU A 194 -33.23 -4.55 4.67
C LEU A 194 -31.83 -4.16 4.15
N VAL A 195 -31.09 -5.14 3.67
CA VAL A 195 -29.69 -4.97 3.25
C VAL A 195 -29.62 -4.32 1.86
N THR A 196 -30.56 -4.65 0.97
CA THR A 196 -30.57 -4.20 -0.42
C THR A 196 -31.83 -3.44 -0.80
N ILE A 197 -31.77 -2.72 -1.92
CA ILE A 197 -32.94 -2.04 -2.49
C ILE A 197 -34.05 -3.06 -2.78
N GLY A 198 -33.72 -4.27 -3.25
CA GLY A 198 -34.70 -5.31 -3.49
C GLY A 198 -35.39 -5.77 -2.22
N ASP A 199 -34.64 -5.94 -1.11
CA ASP A 199 -35.23 -6.30 0.20
C ASP A 199 -36.26 -5.25 0.63
N ALA A 200 -35.93 -3.97 0.44
CA ALA A 200 -36.83 -2.86 0.74
C ALA A 200 -38.08 -2.87 -0.16
N ILE A 201 -37.92 -3.05 -1.48
CA ILE A 201 -39.06 -3.12 -2.42
C ILE A 201 -39.94 -4.32 -2.06
N GLU A 202 -39.36 -5.50 -1.84
CA GLU A 202 -40.12 -6.69 -1.44
C GLU A 202 -40.93 -6.46 -0.16
N SER A 203 -40.30 -5.90 0.87
CA SER A 203 -40.97 -5.61 2.13
C SER A 203 -42.13 -4.64 1.95
N PHE A 204 -41.95 -3.57 1.18
CA PHE A 204 -42.99 -2.55 0.97
C PHE A 204 -44.07 -2.98 -0.04
N LEU A 205 -43.78 -3.91 -0.96
CA LEU A 205 -44.80 -4.52 -1.82
C LEU A 205 -45.72 -5.45 -1.02
N LYS A 206 -45.16 -6.23 -0.08
CA LYS A 206 -45.95 -7.10 0.82
C LYS A 206 -46.78 -6.28 1.81
N ILE A 207 -46.16 -5.25 2.39
CA ILE A 207 -46.79 -4.40 3.41
C ILE A 207 -46.56 -2.92 3.05
N PRO A 208 -47.44 -2.33 2.23
CA PRO A 208 -47.36 -0.91 1.86
C PRO A 208 -47.48 0.00 3.09
N SER A 209 -46.64 1.02 3.17
CA SER A 209 -46.63 1.94 4.31
C SER A 209 -47.74 2.99 4.20
N GLU A 210 -48.66 3.01 5.18
CA GLU A 210 -49.76 3.99 5.26
C GLU A 210 -49.26 5.45 5.20
N TYR A 211 -48.06 5.73 5.73
CA TYR A 211 -47.48 7.07 5.78
C TYR A 211 -47.00 7.62 4.42
N THR A 212 -46.94 6.77 3.39
CA THR A 212 -46.40 7.12 2.06
C THR A 212 -47.44 7.05 0.96
N GLN A 213 -48.71 6.88 1.32
CA GLN A 213 -49.81 6.92 0.36
C GLN A 213 -49.85 8.29 -0.34
N GLN A 214 -50.19 8.27 -1.63
CA GLN A 214 -50.30 9.47 -2.48
C GLN A 214 -48.96 10.21 -2.73
N MET A 215 -47.80 9.57 -2.49
CA MET A 215 -46.47 10.16 -2.67
C MET A 215 -45.66 9.52 -3.81
N CYS A 216 -46.30 8.92 -4.83
CA CYS A 216 -45.64 8.02 -5.78
C CYS A 216 -44.43 8.59 -6.56
N LEU A 217 -44.34 9.92 -6.69
CA LEU A 217 -43.26 10.63 -7.40
C LEU A 217 -42.27 11.35 -6.46
N ILE A 218 -42.35 11.13 -5.15
CA ILE A 218 -41.44 11.78 -4.20
C ILE A 218 -40.01 11.29 -4.40
N SER A 219 -39.06 12.20 -4.26
CA SER A 219 -37.63 11.91 -4.40
C SER A 219 -36.87 12.32 -3.14
N GLN A 220 -35.67 11.77 -2.95
CA GLN A 220 -34.82 12.10 -1.80
C GLN A 220 -34.54 13.61 -1.65
N ASN A 221 -34.62 14.37 -2.75
CA ASN A 221 -34.35 15.80 -2.75
C ASN A 221 -35.49 16.59 -2.07
N HIS A 222 -36.74 16.12 -2.14
CA HIS A 222 -37.86 16.75 -1.47
C HIS A 222 -37.67 16.74 0.05
N PHE A 223 -37.19 15.62 0.59
CA PHE A 223 -36.83 15.52 2.02
C PHE A 223 -35.58 16.32 2.41
N ARG A 224 -34.70 16.62 1.46
CA ARG A 224 -33.46 17.36 1.73
C ARG A 224 -33.69 18.87 1.83
N TYR A 225 -34.64 19.41 1.08
CA TYR A 225 -34.95 20.84 1.07
C TYR A 225 -35.81 21.28 2.27
N ASP A 226 -36.76 20.45 2.72
CA ASP A 226 -37.57 20.76 3.93
C ASP A 226 -36.73 20.90 5.21
N SER A 227 -35.52 20.35 5.24
CA SER A 227 -34.61 20.48 6.39
C SER A 227 -33.91 21.84 6.51
N TYR A 228 -33.97 22.71 5.49
CA TYR A 228 -33.22 23.98 5.48
C TYR A 228 -34.09 25.23 5.72
N GLU A 229 -35.41 25.14 5.66
CA GLU A 229 -36.31 26.30 5.78
C GLU A 229 -36.94 26.49 7.17
N GLY A 230 -36.45 25.82 8.21
CA GLY A 230 -37.00 26.00 9.55
C GLY A 230 -36.23 25.31 10.66
N TYR A 231 -35.00 25.74 10.95
CA TYR A 231 -34.33 25.33 12.19
C TYR A 231 -33.38 26.39 12.76
N HIS A 232 -33.92 27.57 13.06
CA HIS A 232 -33.40 28.35 14.18
C HIS A 232 -34.33 28.14 15.38
N ASN A 233 -33.76 27.55 16.43
CA ASN A 233 -34.27 27.39 17.79
C ASN A 233 -35.09 26.12 18.07
N LYS A 234 -34.42 25.02 18.44
CA LYS A 234 -34.36 24.56 19.85
C LYS A 234 -33.46 23.32 20.06
N PRO A 235 -32.85 23.18 21.25
CA PRO A 235 -31.89 22.14 21.56
C PRO A 235 -32.56 20.84 22.03
N TYR A 236 -31.86 19.73 21.79
CA TYR A 236 -31.89 18.46 22.51
C TYR A 236 -33.25 17.77 22.77
N SER A 237 -33.59 16.81 21.91
CA SER A 237 -33.98 15.43 22.26
C SER A 237 -34.71 14.78 21.09
N ILE A 238 -34.27 13.56 20.77
CA ILE A 238 -34.81 12.69 19.74
C ILE A 238 -36.25 12.31 20.10
N ARG A 239 -37.21 12.91 19.38
CA ARG A 239 -38.55 12.39 19.16
C ARG A 239 -39.00 12.93 17.81
N ILE A 240 -39.08 12.06 16.80
CA ILE A 240 -39.69 12.38 15.51
C ILE A 240 -41.15 12.74 15.80
N ARG A 241 -41.45 14.04 15.93
CA ARG A 241 -42.81 14.55 16.06
C ARG A 241 -43.46 14.50 14.68
N LYS A 242 -44.66 13.90 14.64
CA LYS A 242 -45.60 13.69 13.51
C LYS A 242 -46.02 14.95 12.71
N THR A 243 -45.28 16.06 12.74
CA THR A 243 -45.74 17.34 12.19
C THR A 243 -44.68 17.95 11.28
N GLN A 244 -44.48 17.37 10.10
CA GLN A 244 -43.96 18.03 8.88
C GLN A 244 -43.86 17.01 7.74
N ILE A 245 -44.98 16.33 7.47
CA ILE A 245 -45.26 15.81 6.13
C ILE A 245 -46.49 16.63 5.70
N PRO A 246 -46.50 17.27 4.52
CA PRO A 246 -47.63 18.10 4.09
C PRO A 246 -48.94 17.32 4.26
N SER A 247 -49.92 17.94 4.91
CA SER A 247 -51.19 17.32 5.35
C SER A 247 -52.06 16.77 4.20
N MET A 248 -51.67 17.02 2.96
CA MET A 248 -52.08 16.30 1.76
C MET A 248 -50.91 16.31 0.77
N PRO A 249 -50.36 15.15 0.36
CA PRO A 249 -49.41 15.10 -0.75
C PRO A 249 -50.10 15.65 -2.00
N GLN A 250 -49.62 16.77 -2.54
CA GLN A 250 -50.16 17.26 -3.79
C GLN A 250 -49.66 16.39 -4.95
N PRO A 251 -50.52 16.10 -5.95
CA PRO A 251 -50.10 15.40 -7.15
C PRO A 251 -48.89 16.08 -7.78
N ILE A 252 -47.85 15.31 -8.08
CA ILE A 252 -46.62 15.84 -8.69
C ILE A 252 -46.74 15.64 -10.20
N LYS A 253 -46.37 16.68 -10.96
CA LYS A 253 -46.31 16.61 -12.41
C LYS A 253 -45.11 15.78 -12.84
N TYR A 254 -45.34 14.69 -13.57
CA TYR A 254 -44.25 13.87 -14.09
C TYR A 254 -43.51 14.58 -15.23
N GLN A 255 -42.18 14.65 -15.11
CA GLN A 255 -41.29 15.17 -16.15
C GLN A 255 -40.06 14.27 -16.26
N PRO A 256 -39.79 13.66 -17.42
CA PRO A 256 -38.58 12.88 -17.63
C PRO A 256 -37.37 13.81 -17.62
N MET A 257 -36.29 13.40 -16.95
CA MET A 257 -35.04 14.15 -16.92
C MET A 257 -33.90 13.31 -17.50
N LYS A 258 -32.89 13.97 -18.06
CA LYS A 258 -31.61 13.33 -18.37
C LYS A 258 -30.58 13.84 -17.39
N ILE A 259 -30.02 12.94 -16.59
CA ILE A 259 -29.07 13.33 -15.55
C ILE A 259 -27.75 12.59 -15.73
N ARG A 260 -26.67 13.25 -15.33
CA ARG A 260 -25.35 12.62 -15.27
C ARG A 260 -25.32 11.61 -14.14
N TRP A 261 -24.59 10.51 -14.32
CA TRP A 261 -24.49 9.48 -13.29
C TRP A 261 -23.92 10.01 -11.97
N LEU A 262 -23.01 10.99 -12.05
CA LEU A 262 -22.47 11.75 -10.92
C LEU A 262 -23.55 12.29 -9.99
N SER A 263 -24.68 12.73 -10.56
CA SER A 263 -25.76 13.41 -9.85
C SER A 263 -26.69 12.46 -9.07
N LEU A 264 -26.59 11.14 -9.30
CA LEU A 264 -27.29 10.14 -8.49
C LEU A 264 -26.82 10.14 -7.04
N VAL A 265 -25.57 10.54 -6.81
CA VAL A 265 -24.96 10.58 -5.48
C VAL A 265 -24.84 12.02 -5.02
N SER A 266 -25.14 12.26 -3.74
CA SER A 266 -24.99 13.60 -3.14
C SER A 266 -23.56 14.12 -3.31
N ARG A 267 -23.44 15.42 -3.64
CA ARG A 267 -22.16 16.15 -3.75
C ARG A 267 -21.26 15.95 -2.53
N ARG A 268 -21.82 15.76 -1.34
CA ARG A 268 -21.05 15.49 -0.11
C ARG A 268 -20.19 14.22 -0.22
N HIS A 269 -20.71 13.13 -0.79
CA HIS A 269 -19.95 11.90 -0.95
C HIS A 269 -18.82 12.07 -1.96
N TRP A 270 -19.09 12.76 -3.07
CA TRP A 270 -18.06 13.09 -4.07
C TRP A 270 -16.96 13.98 -3.47
N ILE A 271 -17.33 15.04 -2.76
CA ILE A 271 -16.38 15.94 -2.09
C ILE A 271 -15.54 15.16 -1.09
N MET A 272 -16.16 14.35 -0.21
CA MET A 272 -15.42 13.53 0.76
C MET A 272 -14.47 12.54 0.07
N THR A 273 -14.92 11.86 -0.97
CA THR A 273 -14.11 10.89 -1.71
C THR A 273 -12.92 11.57 -2.38
N VAL A 274 -13.18 12.64 -3.14
CA VAL A 274 -12.14 13.40 -3.84
C VAL A 274 -11.15 14.00 -2.84
N PHE A 275 -11.64 14.57 -1.74
CA PHE A 275 -10.80 15.14 -0.68
C PHE A 275 -9.87 14.10 -0.05
N LEU A 276 -10.38 12.91 0.29
CA LEU A 276 -9.56 11.84 0.88
C LEU A 276 -8.52 11.31 -0.11
N PHE A 277 -8.89 11.08 -1.38
CA PHE A 277 -7.93 10.67 -2.41
C PHE A 277 -6.89 11.77 -2.67
N SER A 278 -7.31 13.02 -2.84
CA SER A 278 -6.39 14.13 -3.08
C SER A 278 -5.46 14.36 -1.89
N GLY A 279 -5.97 14.24 -0.67
CA GLY A 279 -5.17 14.34 0.55
C GLY A 279 -4.12 13.23 0.63
N ALA A 280 -4.51 11.97 0.39
CA ALA A 280 -3.57 10.86 0.39
C ALA A 280 -2.52 10.97 -0.74
N ILE A 281 -2.92 11.37 -1.95
CA ILE A 281 -2.01 11.61 -3.08
C ILE A 281 -1.05 12.77 -2.76
N LEU A 282 -1.54 13.86 -2.16
CA LEU A 282 -0.69 14.97 -1.74
C LEU A 282 0.33 14.52 -0.70
N ILE A 283 -0.08 13.74 0.31
CA ILE A 283 0.81 13.21 1.34
C ILE A 283 1.92 12.37 0.71
N ILE A 284 1.57 11.39 -0.14
CA ILE A 284 2.59 10.51 -0.74
C ILE A 284 3.49 11.26 -1.74
N LEU A 285 2.98 12.23 -2.50
CA LEU A 285 3.80 13.07 -3.38
C LEU A 285 4.72 14.00 -2.58
N SER A 286 4.28 14.50 -1.43
CA SER A 286 5.11 15.32 -0.55
C SER A 286 6.24 14.49 0.08
N LEU A 287 5.94 13.26 0.50
CA LEU A 287 6.94 12.31 0.99
C LEU A 287 7.91 11.90 -0.11
N LEU A 288 7.43 11.68 -1.33
CA LEU A 288 8.27 11.40 -2.49
C LEU A 288 9.20 12.58 -2.80
N GLY A 289 8.68 13.81 -2.80
CA GLY A 289 9.48 15.01 -3.02
C GLY A 289 10.55 15.18 -1.93
N PHE A 290 10.20 14.91 -0.67
CA PHE A 290 11.16 14.91 0.43
C PHE A 290 12.22 13.81 0.27
N ALA A 291 11.82 12.59 -0.08
CA ALA A 291 12.73 11.47 -0.32
C ALA A 291 13.73 11.78 -1.45
N ILE A 292 13.27 12.31 -2.58
CA ILE A 292 14.14 12.69 -3.70
C ILE A 292 15.06 13.86 -3.31
N HIS A 293 14.55 14.84 -2.55
CA HIS A 293 15.38 15.95 -2.08
C HIS A 293 16.50 15.44 -1.17
N GLN A 294 16.22 14.53 -0.24
CA GLN A 294 17.24 13.96 0.64
C GLN A 294 18.26 13.12 -0.13
N LEU A 295 17.80 12.26 -1.05
CA LEU A 295 18.70 11.49 -1.92
C LEU A 295 19.61 12.41 -2.75
N SER A 296 19.06 13.48 -3.32
CA SER A 296 19.83 14.45 -4.11
C SER A 296 20.78 15.30 -3.28
N ALA A 297 20.42 15.64 -2.04
CA ALA A 297 21.26 16.46 -1.17
C ALA A 297 22.44 15.67 -0.61
N VAL A 298 22.25 14.37 -0.34
CA VAL A 298 23.28 13.50 0.25
C VAL A 298 24.14 12.85 -0.84
N HIS A 299 23.54 12.32 -1.90
CA HIS A 299 24.26 11.52 -2.90
C HIS A 299 24.45 12.26 -4.23
N GLY A 300 23.90 13.47 -4.41
CA GLY A 300 23.99 14.21 -5.67
C GLY A 300 23.14 13.63 -6.82
N ILE A 301 22.27 12.64 -6.54
CA ILE A 301 21.59 11.83 -7.56
C ILE A 301 20.10 12.15 -7.65
N SER A 302 19.61 12.38 -8.88
CA SER A 302 18.18 12.65 -9.17
C SER A 302 17.62 11.86 -10.37
N GLY A 303 18.40 10.94 -10.94
CA GLY A 303 18.05 10.21 -12.16
C GLY A 303 16.99 9.12 -11.93
N PHE A 304 16.03 9.00 -12.86
CA PHE A 304 15.02 7.94 -12.83
C PHE A 304 15.61 6.51 -12.82
N LEU A 305 16.72 6.30 -13.54
CA LEU A 305 17.39 4.99 -13.60
C LEU A 305 17.89 4.54 -12.22
N PHE A 306 18.45 5.47 -11.44
CA PHE A 306 18.89 5.20 -10.08
C PHE A 306 17.72 4.88 -9.14
N LEU A 307 16.64 5.69 -9.20
CA LEU A 307 15.42 5.40 -8.44
C LEU A 307 14.86 4.00 -8.77
N TRP A 308 14.98 3.57 -10.03
CA TRP A 308 14.61 2.23 -10.46
C TRP A 308 15.55 1.14 -9.94
N GLN A 309 16.86 1.41 -9.90
CA GLN A 309 17.88 0.48 -9.39
C GLN A 309 17.77 0.23 -7.89
N LEU A 310 17.37 1.23 -7.09
CA LEU A 310 16.98 1.05 -5.67
C LEU A 310 15.91 -0.04 -5.51
N GLY A 311 15.06 -0.22 -6.52
CA GLY A 311 14.06 -1.27 -6.55
C GLY A 311 12.81 -0.98 -5.72
N ILE A 312 11.85 -1.90 -5.84
CA ILE A 312 10.55 -1.83 -5.16
C ILE A 312 10.66 -2.63 -3.87
N GLY A 313 10.54 -1.95 -2.72
CA GLY A 313 10.53 -2.57 -1.39
C GLY A 313 11.81 -3.30 -0.99
N LYS A 314 12.94 -2.98 -1.63
CA LYS A 314 14.26 -3.50 -1.24
C LYS A 314 14.91 -2.51 -0.28
N ALA A 315 15.46 -3.01 0.83
CA ALA A 315 16.28 -2.19 1.72
C ALA A 315 17.65 -1.96 1.08
N SER A 316 18.13 -0.72 1.11
CA SER A 316 19.51 -0.31 0.84
C SER A 316 19.95 0.68 1.92
N THR A 317 21.25 0.91 2.08
CA THR A 317 21.76 1.91 3.04
C THR A 317 21.21 3.32 2.74
N GLU A 318 21.06 3.63 1.46
CA GLU A 318 20.60 4.92 0.93
C GLU A 318 19.10 5.19 1.19
N ASN A 319 18.29 4.14 1.38
CA ASN A 319 16.83 4.24 1.48
C ASN A 319 16.27 3.93 2.88
N ILE A 320 17.15 3.79 3.87
CA ILE A 320 16.79 3.70 5.28
C ILE A 320 16.56 5.11 5.82
N ILE A 321 15.44 5.29 6.51
CA ILE A 321 15.11 6.54 7.17
C ILE A 321 15.95 6.70 8.43
N GLN A 322 16.76 7.76 8.46
CA GLN A 322 17.60 8.11 9.61
C GLN A 322 17.26 9.52 10.13
N GLY A 323 17.63 9.80 11.38
CA GLY A 323 17.56 11.15 11.95
C GLY A 323 16.17 11.67 12.34
N TRP A 324 15.12 10.83 12.38
CA TRP A 324 13.76 11.24 12.77
C TRP A 324 13.55 11.44 14.28
N GLY A 325 14.61 11.33 15.09
CA GLY A 325 14.52 11.39 16.56
C GLY A 325 13.72 10.23 17.16
N LEU A 326 13.54 9.14 16.41
CA LEU A 326 12.88 7.92 16.87
C LEU A 326 13.91 7.00 17.54
N PRO A 327 13.49 6.14 18.49
CA PRO A 327 14.35 5.07 18.99
C PRO A 327 14.78 4.19 17.82
N THR A 328 16.08 3.90 17.71
CA THR A 328 16.66 3.06 16.65
C THR A 328 16.99 1.65 17.14
N GLN A 329 16.89 1.41 18.46
CA GLN A 329 17.25 0.15 19.10
C GLN A 329 16.16 -0.36 20.04
N GLY A 330 16.13 -1.69 20.19
CA GLY A 330 15.27 -2.36 21.14
C GLY A 330 13.78 -2.36 20.75
N TYR A 331 12.96 -2.59 21.77
CA TYR A 331 11.53 -2.85 21.62
C TYR A 331 10.73 -1.62 21.16
N ASP A 332 11.10 -0.44 21.64
CA ASP A 332 10.41 0.81 21.30
C ASP A 332 10.61 1.20 19.83
N ALA A 333 11.81 0.97 19.29
CA ALA A 333 12.15 1.19 17.88
C ALA A 333 11.30 0.30 16.95
N LEU A 334 11.14 -0.97 17.34
CA LEU A 334 10.32 -1.93 16.60
C LEU A 334 8.85 -1.49 16.58
N ILE A 335 8.28 -1.10 17.73
CA ILE A 335 6.89 -0.62 17.79
C ILE A 335 6.69 0.62 16.92
N ALA A 336 7.56 1.63 17.10
CA ALA A 336 7.44 2.88 16.36
C ALA A 336 7.49 2.64 14.85
N SER A 337 8.47 1.86 14.38
CA SER A 337 8.65 1.56 12.96
C SER A 337 7.51 0.74 12.37
N VAL A 338 7.01 -0.28 13.11
CA VAL A 338 5.87 -1.09 12.67
C VAL A 338 4.61 -0.23 12.54
N LEU A 339 4.33 0.65 13.50
CA LEU A 339 3.17 1.54 13.45
C LEU A 339 3.26 2.54 12.29
N ILE A 340 4.44 3.12 12.08
CA ILE A 340 4.67 4.08 10.98
C ILE A 340 4.48 3.39 9.63
N ALA A 341 5.14 2.26 9.39
CA ALA A 341 5.06 1.52 8.13
C ALA A 341 3.63 1.05 7.80
N ASN A 342 2.80 0.77 8.82
CA ASN A 342 1.42 0.33 8.64
C ASN A 342 0.37 1.45 8.68
N SER A 343 0.71 2.66 9.16
CA SER A 343 -0.24 3.78 9.22
C SER A 343 -0.87 4.16 7.87
N PRO A 344 -0.16 4.10 6.71
CA PRO A 344 -0.77 4.37 5.41
C PRO A 344 -1.84 3.34 5.04
N GLN A 345 -1.74 2.10 5.53
CA GLN A 345 -2.73 1.05 5.29
C GLN A 345 -4.08 1.38 5.94
N LEU A 346 -4.05 2.06 7.11
CA LEU A 346 -5.26 2.54 7.78
C LEU A 346 -5.94 3.64 6.96
N ILE A 347 -5.16 4.59 6.43
CA ILE A 347 -5.66 5.65 5.54
C ILE A 347 -6.31 5.04 4.30
N LEU A 348 -5.64 4.09 3.67
CA LEU A 348 -6.15 3.38 2.49
C LEU A 348 -7.44 2.61 2.80
N SER A 349 -7.54 2.00 3.99
CA SER A 349 -8.76 1.30 4.44
C SER A 349 -9.95 2.27 4.58
N MET A 350 -9.74 3.47 5.11
CA MET A 350 -10.78 4.50 5.21
C MET A 350 -11.22 5.00 3.82
N ILE A 351 -10.27 5.21 2.91
CA ILE A 351 -10.54 5.56 1.51
C ILE A 351 -11.37 4.46 0.85
N TYR A 352 -10.99 3.20 1.05
CA TYR A 352 -11.70 2.04 0.52
C TYR A 352 -13.16 2.02 0.97
N LEU A 353 -13.45 2.24 2.25
CA LEU A 353 -14.82 2.26 2.76
C LEU A 353 -15.67 3.36 2.10
N VAL A 354 -15.14 4.58 2.01
CA VAL A 354 -15.84 5.72 1.41
C VAL A 354 -16.04 5.52 -0.09
N PHE A 355 -15.01 5.05 -0.80
CA PHE A 355 -15.04 4.81 -2.23
C PHE A 355 -15.97 3.65 -2.60
N ASN A 356 -15.90 2.54 -1.87
CA ASN A 356 -16.81 1.40 -2.07
C ASN A 356 -18.26 1.84 -1.81
N GLY A 357 -18.50 2.62 -0.75
CA GLY A 357 -19.81 3.23 -0.49
C GLY A 357 -20.30 4.14 -1.62
N LEU A 358 -19.41 4.92 -2.25
CA LEU A 358 -19.74 5.72 -3.43
C LEU A 358 -20.14 4.84 -4.62
N CYS A 359 -19.33 3.84 -4.96
CA CYS A 359 -19.59 2.91 -6.05
C CYS A 359 -20.91 2.15 -5.86
N THR A 360 -21.16 1.63 -4.65
CA THR A 360 -22.41 0.95 -4.31
C THR A 360 -23.62 1.85 -4.54
N LYS A 361 -23.58 3.12 -4.10
CA LYS A 361 -24.69 4.07 -4.34
C LYS A 361 -24.92 4.36 -5.82
N MET A 362 -23.84 4.50 -6.59
CA MET A 362 -23.95 4.71 -8.04
C MET A 362 -24.59 3.50 -8.75
N MET A 363 -24.20 2.28 -8.38
CA MET A 363 -24.75 1.06 -8.95
C MET A 363 -26.19 0.80 -8.51
N ALA A 364 -26.50 1.05 -7.25
CA ALA A 364 -27.84 0.93 -6.70
C ALA A 364 -28.82 1.89 -7.40
N GLY A 365 -28.40 3.14 -7.66
CA GLY A 365 -29.19 4.09 -8.43
C GLY A 365 -29.36 3.68 -9.91
N PHE A 366 -28.34 3.05 -10.51
CA PHE A 366 -28.46 2.49 -11.86
C PHE A 366 -29.47 1.34 -11.90
N GLU A 367 -29.39 0.39 -10.97
CA GLU A 367 -30.34 -0.72 -10.82
C GLU A 367 -31.77 -0.21 -10.65
N TRP A 368 -31.97 0.76 -9.75
CA TRP A 368 -33.25 1.44 -9.52
C TRP A 368 -33.85 2.02 -10.82
N SER A 369 -33.08 2.85 -11.54
CA SER A 369 -33.55 3.45 -12.81
C SER A 369 -33.94 2.41 -13.87
N SER A 370 -33.36 1.22 -13.78
CA SER A 370 -33.54 0.17 -14.78
C SER A 370 -34.93 -0.51 -14.69
N TYR A 371 -35.66 -0.32 -13.59
CA TYR A 371 -37.03 -0.80 -13.40
C TYR A 371 -38.09 0.06 -14.09
N ALA A 372 -37.76 1.25 -14.59
CA ALA A 372 -38.69 2.06 -15.38
C ALA A 372 -39.00 1.44 -16.76
N TYR A 373 -38.03 0.70 -17.31
CA TYR A 373 -38.05 0.26 -18.72
C TYR A 373 -38.52 -1.18 -18.92
N SER A 374 -38.34 -2.04 -17.92
CA SER A 374 -38.49 -3.48 -18.09
C SER A 374 -38.90 -4.15 -16.79
N HIS A 375 -39.77 -5.15 -16.87
CA HIS A 375 -40.03 -6.09 -15.77
C HIS A 375 -38.76 -6.86 -15.44
N LYS A 376 -38.33 -6.78 -14.19
CA LYS A 376 -37.10 -7.41 -13.70
C LYS A 376 -37.35 -8.07 -12.35
N PRO A 377 -36.77 -9.25 -12.10
CA PRO A 377 -36.82 -9.86 -10.79
C PRO A 377 -36.05 -9.00 -9.79
N LEU A 378 -36.57 -8.94 -8.55
CA LEU A 378 -35.91 -8.24 -7.46
C LEU A 378 -34.63 -8.97 -7.07
N ARG A 379 -33.61 -8.18 -6.71
CA ARG A 379 -32.35 -8.70 -6.18
C ARG A 379 -32.33 -8.54 -4.67
N VAL A 380 -32.44 -9.66 -3.95
CA VAL A 380 -32.70 -9.72 -2.51
C VAL A 380 -31.66 -10.57 -1.80
N SER A 381 -31.55 -10.39 -0.49
CA SER A 381 -30.60 -11.12 0.37
C SER A 381 -30.99 -12.58 0.55
N GLU A 382 -32.29 -12.88 0.55
CA GLU A 382 -32.83 -14.24 0.71
C GLU A 382 -33.84 -14.54 -0.42
N PRO A 383 -33.37 -15.00 -1.59
CA PRO A 383 -34.21 -15.10 -2.78
C PRO A 383 -35.22 -16.24 -2.70
N HIS A 384 -36.44 -15.95 -3.11
CA HIS A 384 -37.52 -16.91 -3.28
C HIS A 384 -38.17 -16.76 -4.68
N GLY A 385 -38.63 -17.86 -5.28
CA GLY A 385 -39.27 -17.82 -6.60
C GLY A 385 -38.33 -17.34 -7.72
N ASP A 386 -38.76 -16.35 -8.51
CA ASP A 386 -37.97 -15.82 -9.64
C ASP A 386 -36.97 -14.72 -9.21
N GLN A 387 -36.91 -14.38 -7.92
CA GLN A 387 -35.97 -13.40 -7.38
C GLN A 387 -34.52 -13.85 -7.53
N LYS A 388 -33.60 -12.89 -7.54
CA LYS A 388 -32.16 -13.15 -7.67
C LYS A 388 -31.43 -12.87 -6.36
N SER A 389 -30.47 -13.72 -6.02
CA SER A 389 -29.54 -13.44 -4.93
C SER A 389 -28.72 -12.19 -5.22
N THR A 390 -28.35 -11.48 -4.16
CA THR A 390 -27.41 -10.37 -4.22
C THR A 390 -25.99 -10.84 -4.53
N TYR A 391 -25.16 -9.92 -5.02
CA TYR A 391 -23.73 -10.18 -5.21
C TYR A 391 -23.02 -9.95 -3.87
N PHE A 392 -21.91 -10.67 -3.65
CA PHE A 392 -20.97 -10.33 -2.58
C PHE A 392 -20.56 -8.84 -2.72
N LEU A 393 -20.74 -8.03 -1.66
CA LEU A 393 -20.57 -6.56 -1.64
C LEU A 393 -21.59 -5.70 -2.43
N GLN A 394 -22.75 -6.25 -2.81
CA GLN A 394 -23.84 -5.55 -3.52
C GLN A 394 -23.50 -5.02 -4.94
N ILE A 395 -22.23 -4.94 -5.31
CA ILE A 395 -21.74 -4.48 -6.62
C ILE A 395 -21.64 -5.67 -7.59
N PRO A 396 -22.06 -5.54 -8.87
CA PRO A 396 -21.86 -6.59 -9.88
C PRO A 396 -20.39 -6.95 -10.07
N TYR A 397 -20.05 -8.24 -10.20
CA TYR A 397 -18.66 -8.72 -10.30
C TYR A 397 -17.81 -8.05 -11.40
N ARG A 398 -18.42 -7.61 -12.51
CA ARG A 398 -17.75 -6.84 -13.57
C ARG A 398 -17.14 -5.51 -13.10
N PHE A 399 -17.64 -4.96 -11.99
CA PHE A 399 -17.10 -3.76 -11.34
C PHE A 399 -16.43 -4.11 -10.00
N GLY A 400 -16.98 -5.08 -9.26
CA GLY A 400 -16.45 -5.52 -7.98
C GLY A 400 -15.06 -6.16 -8.10
N LEU A 401 -14.83 -7.04 -9.07
CA LEU A 401 -13.53 -7.71 -9.23
C LEU A 401 -12.40 -6.74 -9.61
N PRO A 402 -12.57 -5.83 -10.60
CA PRO A 402 -11.57 -4.79 -10.84
C PRO A 402 -11.32 -3.93 -9.61
N LEU A 403 -12.37 -3.56 -8.86
CA LEU A 403 -12.24 -2.76 -7.65
C LEU A 403 -11.41 -3.48 -6.57
N MET A 404 -11.64 -4.78 -6.37
CA MET A 404 -10.86 -5.61 -5.45
C MET A 404 -9.40 -5.73 -5.91
N ALA A 405 -9.16 -5.92 -7.20
CA ALA A 405 -7.81 -5.96 -7.77
C ALA A 405 -7.07 -4.62 -7.56
N TYR A 406 -7.74 -3.49 -7.81
CA TYR A 406 -7.19 -2.15 -7.53
C TYR A 406 -6.86 -1.97 -6.05
N SER A 407 -7.76 -2.37 -5.15
CA SER A 407 -7.53 -2.28 -3.70
C SER A 407 -6.33 -3.13 -3.27
N ALA A 408 -6.26 -4.39 -3.71
CA ALA A 408 -5.14 -5.29 -3.41
C ALA A 408 -3.82 -4.72 -3.92
N LEU A 409 -3.80 -4.21 -5.16
CA LEU A 409 -2.63 -3.58 -5.76
C LEU A 409 -2.19 -2.34 -4.97
N LEU A 410 -3.11 -1.47 -4.56
CA LEU A 410 -2.80 -0.30 -3.74
C LEU A 410 -2.24 -0.70 -2.37
N HIS A 411 -2.84 -1.66 -1.68
CA HIS A 411 -2.34 -2.14 -0.39
C HIS A 411 -0.94 -2.73 -0.52
N TRP A 412 -0.68 -3.49 -1.58
CA TRP A 412 0.64 -4.02 -1.87
C TRP A 412 1.64 -2.90 -2.17
N LEU A 413 1.36 -2.00 -3.10
CA LEU A 413 2.27 -0.89 -3.43
C LEU A 413 2.57 0.02 -2.24
N VAL A 414 1.57 0.29 -1.39
CA VAL A 414 1.76 1.04 -0.14
C VAL A 414 2.71 0.30 0.81
N SER A 415 2.60 -1.03 0.92
CA SER A 415 3.52 -1.84 1.73
C SER A 415 4.95 -1.81 1.22
N GLN A 416 5.15 -1.54 -0.08
CA GLN A 416 6.47 -1.39 -0.68
C GLN A 416 6.96 0.07 -0.65
N SER A 417 6.09 1.04 -0.34
CA SER A 417 6.42 2.47 -0.32
C SER A 417 7.14 2.87 0.96
N ILE A 418 6.66 2.38 2.11
CA ILE A 418 7.30 2.52 3.42
C ILE A 418 7.23 1.16 4.09
N PHE A 419 8.36 0.58 4.43
CA PHE A 419 8.46 -0.78 4.96
C PHE A 419 9.38 -0.82 6.18
N LEU A 420 9.22 -1.83 7.04
CA LEU A 420 10.11 -2.03 8.19
C LEU A 420 11.47 -2.54 7.72
N VAL A 421 12.55 -1.97 8.24
CA VAL A 421 13.92 -2.43 8.03
C VAL A 421 14.56 -2.69 9.40
N ALA A 422 15.12 -3.88 9.56
CA ALA A 422 15.86 -4.27 10.76
C ALA A 422 17.17 -4.92 10.32
N VAL A 423 18.28 -4.25 10.63
CA VAL A 423 19.64 -4.70 10.31
C VAL A 423 20.36 -4.97 11.63
N THR A 424 20.90 -6.18 11.76
CA THR A 424 21.63 -6.60 12.96
C THR A 424 23.04 -7.00 12.62
N PHE A 425 24.00 -6.33 13.23
CA PHE A 425 25.42 -6.60 13.05
C PHE A 425 25.91 -7.58 14.11
N TRP A 426 26.79 -8.49 13.69
CA TRP A 426 27.36 -9.53 14.54
C TRP A 426 28.87 -9.36 14.59
N ASP A 427 29.40 -9.21 15.79
CA ASP A 427 30.83 -9.34 16.06
C ASP A 427 31.08 -10.71 16.69
N GLY A 428 31.47 -11.68 15.85
CA GLY A 428 31.54 -13.08 16.23
C GLY A 428 30.16 -13.64 16.63
N ASP A 429 30.03 -13.99 17.91
CA ASP A 429 28.77 -14.52 18.49
C ASP A 429 27.97 -13.47 19.26
N VAL A 430 28.47 -12.23 19.35
CA VAL A 430 27.82 -11.13 20.06
C VAL A 430 27.17 -10.18 19.07
N ILE A 431 25.98 -9.69 19.40
CA ILE A 431 25.31 -8.66 18.60
C ILE A 431 25.94 -7.31 18.93
N ASP A 432 26.41 -6.61 17.91
CA ASP A 432 26.83 -5.23 18.06
C ASP A 432 25.57 -4.35 18.08
N THR A 433 25.17 -3.96 19.30
CA THR A 433 24.00 -3.12 19.49
C THR A 433 24.21 -1.71 18.96
N ALA A 434 25.45 -1.20 18.91
CA ALA A 434 25.73 0.16 18.46
C ALA A 434 25.53 0.31 16.95
N LEU A 435 25.94 -0.70 16.18
CA LEU A 435 25.78 -0.74 14.72
C LEU A 435 24.39 -1.23 14.28
N SER A 436 23.71 -2.03 15.10
CA SER A 436 22.37 -2.55 14.78
C SER A 436 21.29 -1.47 14.79
N ILE A 437 20.42 -1.48 13.77
CA ILE A 437 19.37 -0.48 13.58
C ILE A 437 18.02 -1.11 13.22
N ILE A 438 16.96 -0.59 13.86
CA ILE A 438 15.56 -0.86 13.50
C ILE A 438 14.93 0.48 13.10
N SER A 439 14.50 0.59 11.85
CA SER A 439 13.87 1.79 11.31
C SER A 439 12.87 1.44 10.19
N CYS A 440 12.40 2.44 9.46
CA CYS A 440 11.63 2.28 8.23
C CYS A 440 12.54 2.52 7.00
N GLY A 441 12.35 1.74 5.95
CA GLY A 441 12.85 2.03 4.61
C GLY A 441 11.77 2.67 3.74
N PHE A 442 12.17 3.36 2.68
CA PHE A 442 11.26 3.93 1.69
C PHE A 442 11.64 3.54 0.26
N SER A 443 10.65 3.48 -0.64
CA SER A 443 10.89 3.25 -2.08
C SER A 443 10.22 4.34 -2.92
N PRO A 444 11.00 5.24 -3.56
CA PRO A 444 10.47 6.30 -4.42
C PRO A 444 9.63 5.76 -5.58
N ILE A 445 10.04 4.65 -6.20
CA ILE A 445 9.29 4.01 -7.31
C ILE A 445 7.95 3.48 -6.82
N ALA A 446 7.91 2.80 -5.67
CA ALA A 446 6.66 2.33 -5.10
C ALA A 446 5.72 3.51 -4.77
N MET A 447 6.25 4.62 -4.25
CA MET A 447 5.47 5.84 -3.98
C MET A 447 4.90 6.46 -5.27
N MET A 448 5.69 6.52 -6.35
CA MET A 448 5.23 6.97 -7.66
C MET A 448 4.12 6.08 -8.21
N LEU A 449 4.34 4.76 -8.24
CA LEU A 449 3.36 3.79 -8.72
C LEU A 449 2.06 3.84 -7.90
N THR A 450 2.16 3.94 -6.57
CA THR A 450 1.00 4.10 -5.68
C THR A 450 0.20 5.34 -6.06
N SER A 451 0.87 6.47 -6.28
CA SER A 451 0.23 7.74 -6.67
C SER A 451 -0.49 7.62 -8.02
N ILE A 452 0.14 6.98 -9.01
CA ILE A 452 -0.43 6.75 -10.34
C ILE A 452 -1.67 5.85 -10.25
N VAL A 453 -1.57 4.71 -9.54
CA VAL A 453 -2.69 3.77 -9.40
C VAL A 453 -3.85 4.43 -8.64
N ALA A 454 -3.58 5.15 -7.55
CA ALA A 454 -4.61 5.85 -6.78
C ALA A 454 -5.28 6.96 -7.60
N GLY A 455 -4.48 7.75 -8.33
CA GLY A 455 -4.97 8.79 -9.24
C GLY A 455 -5.84 8.21 -10.36
N SER A 456 -5.39 7.12 -10.99
CA SER A 456 -6.14 6.46 -12.07
C SER A 456 -7.51 5.95 -11.59
N LEU A 457 -7.60 5.44 -10.35
CA LEU A 457 -8.84 4.92 -9.79
C LEU A 457 -9.88 6.03 -9.60
N ILE A 458 -9.51 7.15 -8.96
CA ILE A 458 -10.43 8.27 -8.73
C ILE A 458 -10.80 8.98 -10.05
N LEU A 459 -9.85 9.13 -10.97
CA LEU A 459 -10.11 9.69 -12.30
C LEU A 459 -11.07 8.82 -13.11
N SER A 460 -10.92 7.49 -13.05
CA SER A 460 -11.84 6.56 -13.70
C SER A 460 -13.26 6.68 -13.15
N ALA A 461 -13.42 6.79 -11.83
CA ALA A 461 -14.72 7.00 -11.20
C ALA A 461 -15.36 8.34 -11.61
N LEU A 462 -14.57 9.42 -11.64
CA LEU A 462 -15.04 10.74 -12.10
C LEU A 462 -15.42 10.74 -13.57
N ALA A 463 -14.62 10.11 -14.43
CA ALA A 463 -14.90 9.98 -15.86
C ALA A 463 -16.19 9.19 -16.08
N LEU A 464 -16.34 8.02 -15.44
CA LEU A 464 -17.57 7.23 -15.50
C LEU A 464 -18.77 8.01 -14.97
N GLY A 465 -18.62 8.74 -13.87
CA GLY A 465 -19.67 9.58 -13.30
C GLY A 465 -20.10 10.73 -14.21
N TYR A 466 -19.15 11.37 -14.89
CA TYR A 466 -19.37 12.55 -15.71
C TYR A 466 -19.91 12.21 -17.12
N PHE A 467 -19.25 11.26 -17.81
CA PHE A 467 -19.56 10.95 -19.20
C PHE A 467 -20.80 10.06 -19.34
N LYS A 468 -21.10 9.20 -18.37
CA LYS A 468 -22.27 8.34 -18.42
C LYS A 468 -23.53 9.13 -18.08
N HIS A 469 -24.44 9.21 -19.05
CA HIS A 469 -25.76 9.79 -18.87
C HIS A 469 -26.79 8.69 -18.67
N ILE A 470 -27.74 8.93 -17.78
CA ILE A 470 -28.86 8.02 -17.52
C ILE A 470 -30.15 8.77 -17.82
N ASN A 471 -31.01 8.13 -18.61
CA ASN A 471 -32.39 8.57 -18.77
C ASN A 471 -33.10 8.30 -17.44
N TYR A 472 -33.59 9.37 -16.84
CA TYR A 472 -34.13 9.37 -15.50
C TYR A 472 -35.63 9.58 -15.63
N ASP A 473 -36.29 8.46 -15.87
CA ASP A 473 -37.75 8.36 -15.96
C ASP A 473 -38.38 7.97 -14.62
N MET A 474 -37.57 7.74 -13.58
CA MET A 474 -38.00 7.31 -12.25
C MET A 474 -37.36 8.20 -11.17
N PRO A 475 -38.10 8.60 -10.12
CA PRO A 475 -37.57 9.48 -9.07
C PRO A 475 -36.42 8.82 -8.29
N LEU A 476 -35.49 9.66 -7.82
CA LEU A 476 -34.24 9.27 -7.16
C LEU A 476 -34.57 9.07 -5.69
N MET A 477 -34.61 7.82 -5.26
CA MET A 477 -34.79 7.50 -3.84
C MET A 477 -33.48 7.57 -3.06
N GLY A 478 -32.34 7.38 -3.73
CA GLY A 478 -31.07 7.12 -3.05
C GLY A 478 -31.22 5.93 -2.09
N SER A 479 -30.79 6.11 -0.84
CA SER A 479 -30.97 5.12 0.24
C SER A 479 -32.08 5.52 1.23
N ASN A 480 -33.05 6.35 0.81
CA ASN A 480 -34.15 6.79 1.67
C ASN A 480 -35.32 5.79 1.62
N SER A 481 -35.56 5.11 2.74
CA SER A 481 -36.64 4.11 2.86
C SER A 481 -38.03 4.68 2.65
N VAL A 482 -38.29 5.93 3.08
CA VAL A 482 -39.58 6.60 2.86
C VAL A 482 -39.85 6.78 1.37
N ALA A 483 -38.81 7.16 0.65
CA ALA A 483 -38.90 7.36 -0.78
C ALA A 483 -39.18 6.00 -1.44
N ILE A 484 -38.42 4.93 -1.15
CA ILE A 484 -38.67 3.59 -1.68
C ILE A 484 -40.11 3.11 -1.40
N ALA A 485 -40.59 3.28 -0.16
CA ALA A 485 -41.94 2.91 0.25
C ALA A 485 -43.03 3.65 -0.55
N ALA A 486 -42.82 4.93 -0.86
CA ALA A 486 -43.76 5.73 -1.65
C ALA A 486 -43.93 5.20 -3.09
N ALA A 487 -42.94 4.49 -3.65
CA ALA A 487 -43.07 3.83 -4.95
C ALA A 487 -43.76 2.46 -4.88
N CYS A 488 -44.09 1.94 -3.69
CA CYS A 488 -44.59 0.58 -3.47
C CYS A 488 -46.03 0.57 -2.92
N HIS A 489 -46.98 1.04 -3.73
CA HIS A 489 -48.43 0.99 -3.50
C HIS A 489 -49.16 0.28 -4.67
N PRO A 490 -48.85 -1.00 -4.96
CA PRO A 490 -49.49 -1.73 -6.04
C PRO A 490 -50.99 -1.99 -5.79
N PRO A 491 -51.80 -2.22 -6.85
CA PRO A 491 -53.11 -2.83 -6.73
C PRO A 491 -53.03 -4.21 -6.06
N ARG A 492 -54.11 -4.63 -5.39
CA ARG A 492 -54.14 -5.86 -4.57
C ARG A 492 -53.76 -7.13 -5.32
N ASP A 493 -54.09 -7.23 -6.61
CA ASP A 493 -53.87 -8.44 -7.41
C ASP A 493 -52.48 -8.51 -8.05
N ASP A 494 -51.74 -7.39 -8.09
CA ASP A 494 -50.48 -7.27 -8.83
C ASP A 494 -49.26 -6.97 -7.92
N SER A 495 -49.37 -7.24 -6.63
CA SER A 495 -48.35 -6.92 -5.61
C SER A 495 -47.30 -8.01 -5.37
N ASP A 496 -47.31 -9.10 -6.15
CA ASP A 496 -46.44 -10.26 -5.94
C ASP A 496 -44.94 -9.94 -6.14
N PRO A 497 -44.12 -9.88 -5.06
CA PRO A 497 -42.71 -9.52 -5.16
C PRO A 497 -41.82 -10.68 -5.62
N LEU A 498 -42.37 -11.89 -5.74
CA LEU A 498 -41.64 -13.07 -6.23
C LEU A 498 -41.54 -13.08 -7.75
N LYS A 499 -42.41 -12.32 -8.42
CA LYS A 499 -42.42 -12.15 -9.88
C LYS A 499 -41.57 -10.96 -10.31
N PRO A 500 -41.17 -10.89 -11.60
CA PRO A 500 -40.56 -9.70 -12.15
C PRO A 500 -41.47 -8.47 -11.99
N VAL A 501 -40.94 -7.40 -11.40
CA VAL A 501 -41.67 -6.14 -11.20
C VAL A 501 -41.17 -5.04 -12.13
N ARG A 502 -42.05 -4.11 -12.46
CA ARG A 502 -41.72 -2.90 -13.21
C ARG A 502 -42.38 -1.70 -12.54
N TRP A 503 -41.69 -0.57 -12.58
CA TRP A 503 -42.24 0.70 -12.12
C TRP A 503 -42.97 1.40 -13.27
N GLY A 504 -44.21 1.82 -13.04
CA GLY A 504 -45.03 2.50 -14.04
C GLY A 504 -46.45 2.79 -13.54
N VAL A 505 -47.29 3.32 -14.42
CA VAL A 505 -48.68 3.66 -14.10
C VAL A 505 -49.47 2.35 -13.94
N VAL A 506 -50.13 2.18 -12.79
CA VAL A 506 -50.88 0.95 -12.46
C VAL A 506 -52.39 1.15 -12.45
N THR A 507 -52.85 2.38 -12.21
CA THR A 507 -54.29 2.71 -12.21
C THR A 507 -54.55 3.76 -13.29
N GLU A 508 -55.27 3.35 -14.33
CA GLU A 508 -55.78 4.22 -15.39
C GLU A 508 -57.31 4.28 -15.27
N ASN A 509 -57.82 4.62 -14.08
CA ASN A 509 -59.25 4.87 -13.94
C ASN A 509 -59.59 6.12 -14.74
N ARG A 510 -60.36 5.97 -15.82
CA ARG A 510 -60.81 7.08 -16.69
C ARG A 510 -61.61 8.17 -15.96
N GLU A 511 -62.02 7.91 -14.72
CA GLU A 511 -62.74 8.84 -13.84
C GLU A 511 -61.82 9.59 -12.86
N GLN A 512 -60.57 9.17 -12.67
CA GLN A 512 -59.60 9.85 -11.82
C GLN A 512 -58.76 10.85 -12.63
N THR A 513 -58.77 12.11 -12.22
CA THR A 513 -57.96 13.19 -12.82
C THR A 513 -56.47 13.08 -12.50
N VAL A 514 -56.09 12.20 -11.56
CA VAL A 514 -54.73 11.97 -11.08
C VAL A 514 -54.42 10.49 -11.20
N GLY A 515 -53.37 10.14 -11.94
CA GLY A 515 -52.94 8.75 -12.10
C GLY A 515 -52.13 8.25 -10.90
N HIS A 516 -51.97 6.94 -10.76
CA HIS A 516 -51.12 6.35 -9.72
C HIS A 516 -49.96 5.55 -10.34
N ILE A 517 -48.75 5.74 -9.80
CA ILE A 517 -47.54 5.06 -10.25
C ILE A 517 -47.00 4.18 -9.12
N SER A 518 -46.69 2.92 -9.42
CA SER A 518 -46.06 2.04 -8.46
C SER A 518 -45.25 0.93 -9.12
N PHE A 519 -44.39 0.28 -8.34
CA PHE A 519 -43.91 -1.06 -8.66
C PHE A 519 -45.07 -2.04 -8.67
N SER A 520 -45.17 -2.83 -9.74
CA SER A 520 -46.19 -3.85 -9.90
C SER A 520 -45.62 -5.04 -10.67
N SER A 521 -46.08 -6.25 -10.32
CA SER A 521 -45.83 -7.48 -11.06
C SER A 521 -46.75 -7.65 -12.28
N GLY A 522 -47.84 -6.87 -12.32
CA GLY A 522 -48.83 -6.88 -13.38
C GLY A 522 -48.48 -5.96 -14.55
N LYS A 523 -49.51 -5.58 -15.31
CA LYS A 523 -49.36 -4.73 -16.50
C LYS A 523 -49.24 -3.26 -16.09
N VAL A 524 -48.07 -2.68 -16.35
CA VAL A 524 -47.79 -1.24 -16.12
C VAL A 524 -47.50 -0.52 -17.43
N THR A 525 -48.01 0.71 -17.56
CA THR A 525 -47.75 1.60 -18.68
C THR A 525 -46.71 2.66 -18.32
N VAL A 526 -46.07 3.26 -19.34
CA VAL A 526 -45.06 4.30 -19.14
C VAL A 526 -45.75 5.59 -18.68
N PRO A 527 -45.24 6.30 -17.65
CA PRO A 527 -45.78 7.59 -17.25
C PRO A 527 -45.75 8.62 -18.39
N VAL A 528 -46.83 9.38 -18.52
CA VAL A 528 -47.01 10.38 -19.58
C VAL A 528 -46.45 11.72 -19.10
N PRO A 529 -45.46 12.30 -19.81
CA PRO A 529 -44.93 13.61 -19.46
C PRO A 529 -46.02 14.68 -19.40
N GLY A 530 -46.08 15.40 -18.29
CA GLY A 530 -47.04 16.48 -18.10
C GLY A 530 -48.30 16.13 -17.32
N ASN A 531 -48.57 14.84 -17.08
CA ASN A 531 -49.66 14.39 -16.23
C ASN A 531 -49.28 14.44 -14.74
N TYR A 532 -50.31 14.54 -13.90
CA TYR A 532 -50.20 14.57 -12.45
C TYR A 532 -50.40 13.17 -11.88
N TYR A 533 -49.55 12.79 -10.92
CA TYR A 533 -49.62 11.50 -10.24
C TYR A 533 -49.53 11.67 -8.72
N SER A 534 -50.30 10.85 -7.98
CA SER A 534 -50.23 10.76 -6.51
C SER A 534 -50.16 9.31 -6.07
#